data_AF-A0A2A5RKE1-F1
#
_entry.id   AF-A0A2A5RKE1-F1
#
_cell.length_a   1.000
_cell.length_b   1.000
_cell.length_c   1.000
_cell.angle_alpha   90.00
_cell.angle_beta   90.00
_cell.angle_gamma   90.00
#
_symmetry.space_group_name_H-M   'P 1'
#
loop_
_entity.id
_entity.type
_entity.pdbx_description
1 polymer ?
#
loop_
_entity_poly.entity_id
_entity_poly.type
_entity_poly.pdbx_seq_one_letter_code
_entity_poly.pdbx_strand_id
1 'polypeptide(L)' 'MRISKAELEKIIEENPLRSLGSIAEELGQSRVAVEKLIKTYKLDVYRLEKIKKLRRKEGRKRRDIVER' A
#
# COMPACT_ATOMS: atom_id res chain seq x y z
N MET A 1 3.76 -6.06 20.10
CA MET A 1 4.68 -6.19 18.94
C MET A 1 4.83 -4.83 18.27
N ARG A 2 6.06 -4.38 17.98
CA ARG A 2 6.33 -3.06 17.38
C ARG A 2 6.78 -3.29 15.94
N ILE A 3 5.92 -2.97 14.98
CA ILE A 3 6.20 -3.10 13.55
C ILE A 3 7.21 -2.03 13.15
N SER A 4 8.24 -2.40 12.41
CA SER A 4 9.21 -1.45 11.87
C SER A 4 8.66 -0.71 10.64
N LYS A 5 9.26 0.44 10.31
CA LYS A 5 8.93 1.16 9.08
C LYS A 5 9.13 0.30 7.83
N ALA A 6 10.23 -0.45 7.76
CA ALA A 6 10.60 -1.27 6.61
C ALA A 6 9.61 -2.42 6.36
N GLU A 7 9.09 -3.04 7.42
CA GLU A 7 8.05 -4.07 7.29
C GLU A 7 6.76 -3.49 6.74
N LEU A 8 6.33 -2.33 7.25
CA LEU A 8 5.11 -1.67 6.76
C LEU A 8 5.27 -1.18 5.31
N GLU A 9 6.47 -0.75 4.92
CA GLU A 9 6.80 -0.42 3.53
C GLU A 9 6.67 -1.65 2.63
N LYS A 10 7.22 -2.81 3.01
CA LYS A 10 7.11 -4.06 2.24
C LYS A 10 5.66 -4.44 1.99
N ILE A 11 4.81 -4.42 3.02
CA ILE A 11 3.38 -4.76 2.89
C ILE A 11 2.68 -3.81 1.91
N ILE A 12 3.02 -2.51 1.95
CA ILE A 12 2.50 -1.52 1.00
C ILE A 12 3.04 -1.76 -0.41
N GLU A 13 4.29 -2.18 -0.58
CA GLU A 13 4.86 -2.49 -1.90
C GLU A 13 4.22 -3.71 -2.54
N GLU A 14 3.99 -4.77 -1.78
CA GLU A 14 3.36 -6.00 -2.25
C GLU A 14 1.95 -5.74 -2.78
N ASN A 15 1.16 -4.97 -2.03
CA ASN A 15 -0.15 -4.54 -2.50
C ASN A 15 -0.60 -3.21 -1.88
N PRO A 16 -0.36 -2.08 -2.57
CA PRO A 16 -0.69 -0.75 -2.05
C PRO A 16 -2.20 -0.50 -1.95
N LEU A 17 -3.03 -1.34 -2.59
CA LEU A 17 -4.49 -1.30 -2.54
C LEU A 17 -5.07 -2.07 -1.34
N ARG A 18 -4.27 -2.82 -0.57
CA ARG A 18 -4.78 -3.54 0.62
C ARG A 18 -5.43 -2.59 1.61
N SER A 19 -6.55 -3.01 2.17
CA SER A 19 -7.22 -2.24 3.21
C SER A 19 -6.35 -2.18 4.48
N LEU A 20 -6.46 -1.09 5.25
CA LEU A 20 -5.77 -1.01 6.55
C LEU A 20 -6.27 -2.07 7.54
N GLY A 21 -7.52 -2.52 7.39
CA GLY A 21 -8.08 -3.59 8.22
C GLY A 21 -7.38 -4.92 7.96
N SER A 22 -7.22 -5.30 6.70
CA SER A 22 -6.54 -6.55 6.31
C SER A 22 -5.06 -6.54 6.69
N ILE A 23 -4.39 -5.38 6.59
CA ILE A 23 -3.02 -5.22 7.07
C ILE A 23 -2.98 -5.39 8.60
N ALA A 24 -3.95 -4.81 9.31
CA ALA A 24 -4.02 -4.91 10.76
C ALA A 24 -4.28 -6.35 11.24
N GLU A 25 -5.18 -7.09 10.58
CA GLU A 25 -5.45 -8.50 10.86
C GLU A 25 -4.20 -9.37 10.73
N GLU A 26 -3.46 -9.22 9.63
CA GLU A 26 -2.21 -9.97 9.41
C GLU A 26 -1.15 -9.66 10.47
N LEU A 27 -1.05 -8.39 10.88
CA LEU A 27 -0.08 -7.94 11.87
C LEU A 27 -0.54 -8.18 13.32
N GLY A 28 -1.73 -8.75 13.54
CA GLY A 28 -2.31 -8.89 14.87
C GLY A 28 -2.49 -7.55 15.59
N GLN A 29 -2.75 -6.47 14.84
CA GLN A 29 -2.92 -5.12 15.35
C GLN A 29 -4.34 -4.59 15.11
N SER A 30 -4.68 -3.46 15.73
CA SER A 30 -5.89 -2.73 15.37
C SER A 30 -5.65 -1.86 14.13
N ARG A 31 -6.71 -1.64 13.35
CA ARG A 31 -6.67 -0.71 12.21
C ARG A 31 -6.13 0.67 12.59
N VAL A 32 -6.52 1.18 13.76
CA VAL A 32 -6.10 2.48 14.28
C VAL A 32 -4.60 2.50 14.58
N ALA A 33 -4.04 1.40 15.10
CA ALA A 33 -2.60 1.28 15.33
C ALA A 33 -1.82 1.34 14.00
N VAL A 34 -2.27 0.62 12.97
CA VAL A 34 -1.66 0.66 11.63
C VAL A 34 -1.76 2.07 11.03
N GLU A 35 -2.92 2.72 11.13
CA GLU A 35 -3.08 4.10 10.64
C GLU A 35 -2.11 5.07 11.34
N LYS A 36 -1.94 4.93 12.67
CA LYS A 36 -0.98 5.72 13.43
C LYS A 36 0.45 5.47 12.97
N LEU A 37 0.83 4.22 12.70
CA LEU A 37 2.15 3.87 12.18
C LEU A 37 2.41 4.46 10.80
N ILE A 38 1.43 4.39 9.89
CA ILE A 38 1.53 5.00 8.55
C ILE A 38 1.82 6.49 8.67
N LYS A 39 1.06 7.21 9.51
CA LYS A 39 1.27 8.65 9.75
C LYS A 39 2.62 8.94 10.40
N THR A 40 2.98 8.15 11.41
CA THR A 40 4.25 8.31 12.15
C THR A 40 5.46 8.13 11.23
N TYR A 41 5.40 7.15 10.32
CA TYR A 41 6.45 6.87 9.36
C TYR A 41 6.34 7.66 8.05
N LYS A 42 5.34 8.55 7.94
CA LYS A 42 5.06 9.37 6.75
C LYS A 42 4.85 8.54 5.49
N LEU A 43 4.19 7.39 5.62
CA LEU A 43 3.95 6.45 4.52
C LEU A 43 2.65 6.74 3.75
N ASP A 44 1.85 7.73 4.16
CA ASP A 44 0.60 8.10 3.46
C ASP A 44 0.88 8.49 2.00
N VAL A 45 1.83 9.41 1.80
CA VAL A 45 2.23 9.88 0.47
C VAL A 45 2.85 8.74 -0.33
N TYR A 46 3.77 8.00 0.29
CA TYR A 46 4.43 6.85 -0.32
C TYR A 46 3.42 5.84 -0.89
N ARG A 47 2.42 5.47 -0.09
CA ARG A 47 1.37 4.55 -0.51
C ARG A 47 0.57 5.11 -1.69
N LEU A 48 0.17 6.38 -1.63
CA LEU A 48 -0.55 7.03 -2.73
C LEU A 48 0.25 7.03 -4.04
N GLU A 49 1.56 7.25 -3.98
CA GLU A 49 2.42 7.19 -5.15
C GLU A 49 2.48 5.78 -5.76
N LYS A 50 2.55 4.74 -4.93
CA LYS A 50 2.50 3.34 -5.41
C LYS A 50 1.16 3.02 -6.08
N ILE A 51 0.03 3.46 -5.51
CA ILE A 51 -1.30 3.33 -6.15
C ILE A 51 -1.33 4.05 -7.50
N LYS A 52 -0.83 5.29 -7.58
CA LYS A 52 -0.77 6.04 -8.86
C LYS A 52 0.08 5.31 -9.90
N LYS A 53 1.25 4.79 -9.51
CA LYS A 53 2.13 4.00 -10.40
C LYS A 53 1.43 2.75 -10.91
N LEU A 54 0.74 2.02 -10.03
CA LEU A 54 -0.03 0.82 -10.39
C LEU A 54 -1.10 1.14 -11.44
N ARG A 55 -1.94 2.14 -11.17
CA ARG A 55 -3.01 2.58 -12.10
C ARG A 55 -2.47 3.03 -13.45
N ARG A 56 -1.35 3.75 -13.49
CA ARG A 56 -0.68 4.15 -14.74
C ARG A 56 -0.15 2.95 -15.52
N LYS A 57 0.36 1.91 -14.84
CA LYS A 57 0.82 0.67 -15.49
C LYS A 57 -0.36 -0.09 -16.11
N GLU A 58 -1.47 -0.21 -15.39
CA GLU A 58 -2.69 -0.86 -15.89
C GLU A 58 -3.31 -0.09 -17.06
N GLY A 59 -3.35 1.24 -16.98
CA GLY A 59 -3.84 2.09 -18.06
C GLY A 59 -3.01 1.96 -19.35
N ARG A 60 -1.67 1.87 -19.25
CA ARG A 60 -0.81 1.59 -20.41
C ARG A 60 -1.09 0.22 -21.01
N LYS A 61 -1.14 -0.82 -20.17
CA LYS A 61 -1.44 -2.20 -20.62
C LYS A 61 -2.76 -2.29 -21.40
N ARG A 62 -3.81 -1.54 -20.99
CA ARG A 62 -5.09 -1.52 -21.71
C ARG A 62 -4.97 -0.92 -23.12
N ARG A 63 -4.16 0.13 -23.30
CA ARG A 63 -3.93 0.74 -24.63
C ARG A 63 -3.21 -0.23 -25.56
N ASP A 64 -2.15 -0.87 -25.07
CA ASP A 64 -1.36 -1.84 -25.85
C ASP A 64 -2.19 -3.05 -26.31
N ILE A 65 -3.25 -3.42 -25.57
CA ILE A 65 -4.18 -4.50 -25.93
C ILE A 65 -5.21 -4.03 -26.98
N VAL A 66 -5.65 -2.78 -26.93
CA VAL A 66 -6.66 -2.23 -27.85
C VAL A 66 -6.06 -1.89 -29.22
N GLU A 67 -4.76 -1.57 -29.29
CA GLU A 67 -4.06 -1.23 -30.53
C GLU A 67 -3.42 -2.43 -31.25
N ARG A 68 -3.64 -3.66 -30.78
CA ARG A 68 -3.17 -4.93 -31.37
C ARG A 68 -4.30 -5.70 -32.04
#